data_AF-A0A2M4BQC7-F1
#
_entry.id   AF-A0A2M4BQC7-F1
#
_cell.length_a   1.000
_cell.length_b   1.000
_cell.length_c   1.000
_cell.angle_alpha   90.00
_cell.angle_beta   90.00
_cell.angle_gamma   90.00
#
_symmetry.space_group_name_H-M   'P 1'
#
loop_
_entity.id
_entity.type
_entity.pdbx_description
1 polymer ?
#
loop_
_entity_poly.entity_id
_entity_poly.type
_entity_poly.pdbx_seq_one_letter_code
_entity_poly.pdbx_strand_id
1 'polypeptide(L)'
;MGFLLADFRSRNVNPESYDSKLKFWKDLVTAYCLFQGTSVVSLIQLKNAFRRNSVAPQCLITVFDEMLKNGELLPKANFLESATSSGWGMKWTFERVRRRMIGISESEEFVVKAVAEQHSQMIQRTIECDGLMDKLINYTTLAKIVIESTNIIEEGIRPALKPLEKARRLAMENIVRRNRTHEVIKFAQPNVEVHSVSYIERCIYELEQSELDLIQNISLTEQTIANIMEQIRTRIQEGHKQSAKSLLKKKHILENSVQSKINSLGNLQQLLSRIHETQQNIDTLEAIKLGSITLKKAFGDAGLNIHTVENTLMEMRDVLEENNEIQNMIATVAVDDSDDLDLEQELGSLINMKIKENNLYEEKDPQDLTLANQTNDLDAEILKRLEDLKVDNSGLQSPITS
;
A
#
# COMPACT_ATOMS: atom_id res chain seq x y z
N MET A 1 -8.22 -47.60 13.93
CA MET A 1 -8.84 -46.32 13.51
C MET A 1 -10.06 -45.92 14.36
N GLY A 2 -11.05 -46.81 14.58
CA GLY A 2 -12.26 -46.45 15.35
C GLY A 2 -12.01 -45.94 16.78
N PHE A 3 -10.97 -46.46 17.44
CA PHE A 3 -10.56 -46.00 18.77
C PHE A 3 -10.21 -44.50 18.85
N LEU A 4 -9.59 -43.94 17.81
CA LEU A 4 -9.20 -42.52 17.80
C LEU A 4 -10.42 -41.60 17.65
N LEU A 5 -11.45 -42.03 16.92
CA LEU A 5 -12.66 -41.24 16.64
C LEU A 5 -13.73 -41.35 17.75
N ALA A 6 -13.74 -42.47 18.50
CA ALA A 6 -14.69 -42.68 19.60
C ALA A 6 -14.48 -41.66 20.73
N ASP A 7 -15.42 -41.56 21.67
CA ASP A 7 -15.26 -40.69 22.83
C ASP A 7 -14.12 -41.15 23.76
N PHE A 8 -13.70 -40.30 24.70
CA PHE A 8 -12.72 -40.65 25.71
C PHE A 8 -13.31 -41.58 26.76
N ARG A 9 -12.53 -42.58 27.17
CA ARG A 9 -12.81 -43.37 28.38
C ARG A 9 -12.31 -42.59 29.60
N SER A 10 -12.80 -42.92 30.79
CA SER A 10 -12.33 -42.30 32.03
C SER A 10 -10.81 -42.38 32.16
N ARG A 11 -10.17 -41.23 32.37
CA ARG A 11 -8.70 -41.13 32.52
C ARG A 11 -8.17 -42.05 33.62
N ASN A 12 -8.94 -42.26 34.68
CA ASN A 12 -8.58 -43.13 35.81
C ASN A 12 -8.38 -44.60 35.41
N VAL A 13 -8.97 -45.04 34.30
CA VAL A 13 -8.87 -46.42 33.83
C VAL A 13 -7.59 -46.64 33.01
N ASN A 14 -7.18 -45.63 32.23
CA ASN A 14 -5.94 -45.69 31.46
C ASN A 14 -5.44 -44.26 31.13
N PRO A 15 -4.61 -43.67 32.01
CA PRO A 15 -4.10 -42.31 31.82
C PRO A 15 -3.24 -42.16 30.56
N GLU A 16 -2.36 -43.12 30.28
CA GLU A 16 -1.42 -43.06 29.16
C GLU A 16 -2.14 -43.05 27.81
N SER A 17 -3.15 -43.91 27.65
CA SER A 17 -3.95 -43.96 26.42
C SER A 17 -4.82 -42.72 26.24
N TYR A 18 -5.36 -42.17 27.34
CA TYR A 18 -6.11 -40.91 27.33
C TYR A 18 -5.19 -39.76 26.88
N ASP A 19 -4.05 -39.60 27.55
CA ASP A 19 -3.12 -38.49 27.34
C ASP A 19 -2.50 -38.55 25.92
N SER A 20 -2.15 -39.75 25.45
CA SER A 20 -1.65 -39.96 24.08
C SER A 20 -2.69 -39.62 23.00
N LYS A 21 -3.95 -40.03 23.21
CA LYS A 21 -5.05 -39.70 22.28
C LYS A 21 -5.34 -38.20 22.28
N LEU A 22 -5.35 -37.58 23.45
CA LEU A 22 -5.55 -36.14 23.59
C LEU A 22 -4.44 -35.36 22.87
N LYS A 23 -3.18 -35.73 23.10
CA LYS A 23 -2.02 -35.13 22.41
C LYS A 23 -2.14 -35.24 20.89
N PHE A 24 -2.43 -36.44 20.38
CA PHE A 24 -2.64 -36.66 18.94
C PHE A 24 -3.67 -35.69 18.36
N TRP A 25 -4.83 -35.53 19.02
CA TRP A 25 -5.87 -34.64 18.52
C TRP A 25 -5.50 -33.15 18.64
N LYS A 26 -4.83 -32.72 19.71
CA LYS A 26 -4.31 -31.35 19.84
C LYS A 26 -3.31 -31.05 18.72
N ASP A 27 -2.36 -31.95 18.48
CA ASP A 27 -1.36 -31.81 17.43
C ASP A 27 -2.02 -31.77 16.05
N LEU A 28 -3.03 -32.60 15.81
CA LEU A 28 -3.78 -32.62 14.55
C LEU A 28 -4.60 -31.34 14.32
N VAL A 29 -5.21 -30.77 15.36
CA VAL A 29 -5.91 -29.48 15.28
C VAL A 29 -4.93 -28.37 14.93
N THR A 30 -3.79 -28.30 15.61
CA THR A 30 -2.72 -27.32 15.31
C THR A 30 -2.23 -27.48 13.86
N ALA A 31 -1.92 -28.70 13.44
CA ALA A 31 -1.47 -28.98 12.07
C ALA A 31 -2.51 -28.60 11.02
N TYR A 32 -3.80 -28.86 11.28
CA TYR A 32 -4.89 -28.46 10.40
C TYR A 32 -5.01 -26.94 10.28
N CYS A 33 -4.91 -26.20 11.39
CA CYS A 33 -4.97 -24.74 11.37
C CYS A 33 -3.81 -24.14 10.55
N LEU A 34 -2.60 -24.66 10.76
CA LEU A 34 -1.43 -24.26 9.98
C LEU A 34 -1.63 -24.55 8.49
N PHE A 35 -2.14 -25.73 8.14
CA PHE A 35 -2.43 -26.08 6.76
C PHE A 35 -3.48 -25.16 6.12
N GLN A 36 -4.53 -24.81 6.87
CA GLN A 36 -5.59 -23.89 6.39
C GLN A 36 -5.16 -22.41 6.36
N GLY A 37 -4.01 -22.06 6.93
CA GLY A 37 -3.55 -20.67 6.96
C GLY A 37 -4.30 -19.79 7.95
N THR A 38 -5.04 -20.35 8.91
CA THR A 38 -5.76 -19.58 9.94
C THR A 38 -5.70 -20.28 11.29
N SER A 39 -5.56 -19.49 12.37
CA SER A 39 -5.64 -20.00 13.74
C SER A 39 -7.09 -20.15 14.22
N VAL A 40 -8.09 -19.82 13.40
CA VAL A 40 -9.51 -19.83 13.77
C VAL A 40 -10.14 -21.16 13.37
N VAL A 41 -10.82 -21.82 14.31
CA VAL A 41 -11.51 -23.10 14.10
C VAL A 41 -12.82 -23.19 14.87
N SER A 42 -13.72 -24.01 14.38
CA SER A 42 -14.94 -24.43 15.07
C SER A 42 -15.03 -25.97 15.13
N LEU A 43 -15.84 -26.47 16.06
CA LEU A 43 -16.07 -27.91 16.22
C LEU A 43 -16.68 -28.52 14.95
N ILE A 44 -17.63 -27.82 14.31
CA ILE A 44 -18.27 -28.32 13.08
C ILE A 44 -17.28 -28.43 11.91
N GLN A 45 -16.37 -27.46 11.76
CA GLN A 45 -15.33 -27.51 10.73
C GLN A 45 -14.42 -28.73 10.93
N LEU A 46 -13.94 -28.96 12.15
CA LEU A 46 -13.05 -30.09 12.44
C LEU A 46 -13.75 -31.44 12.34
N LYS A 47 -15.01 -31.53 12.77
CA LYS A 47 -15.83 -32.75 12.60
C LYS A 47 -15.99 -33.11 11.13
N ASN A 48 -16.19 -32.11 10.27
CA ASN A 48 -16.30 -32.30 8.83
C ASN A 48 -14.94 -32.65 8.21
N ALA A 49 -13.88 -31.92 8.55
CA ALA A 49 -12.54 -32.12 8.00
C ALA A 49 -11.92 -33.48 8.37
N PHE A 50 -12.17 -33.97 9.60
CA PHE A 50 -11.60 -35.21 10.10
C PHE A 50 -12.55 -36.41 10.00
N ARG A 51 -13.64 -36.27 9.25
CA ARG A 51 -14.60 -37.34 9.02
C ARG A 51 -13.94 -38.49 8.26
N ARG A 52 -14.13 -39.73 8.73
CA ARG A 52 -13.62 -40.93 8.06
C ARG A 52 -14.74 -41.96 7.94
N ASN A 53 -14.98 -42.46 6.73
CA ASN A 53 -16.07 -43.42 6.44
C ASN A 53 -17.42 -42.95 7.02
N SER A 54 -17.76 -41.68 6.81
CA SER A 54 -18.97 -41.01 7.34
C SER A 54 -19.06 -40.85 8.86
N VAL A 55 -18.07 -41.34 9.62
CA VAL A 55 -17.98 -41.18 11.07
C VAL A 55 -17.18 -39.92 11.40
N ALA A 56 -17.83 -38.98 12.11
CA ALA A 56 -17.15 -37.81 12.67
C ALA A 56 -16.48 -38.17 14.00
N PRO A 57 -15.34 -37.56 14.35
CA PRO A 57 -14.69 -37.80 15.63
C PRO A 57 -15.56 -37.24 16.79
N GLN A 58 -16.06 -38.13 17.64
CA GLN A 58 -16.87 -37.79 18.81
C GLN A 58 -16.03 -37.19 19.93
N CYS A 59 -14.76 -37.60 20.03
CA CYS A 59 -13.81 -37.10 21.02
C CYS A 59 -13.50 -35.60 20.93
N LEU A 60 -13.77 -34.93 19.80
CA LEU A 60 -13.39 -33.53 19.60
C LEU A 60 -14.00 -32.58 20.63
N ILE A 61 -15.20 -32.88 21.15
CA ILE A 61 -15.83 -32.08 22.21
C ILE A 61 -14.94 -32.07 23.46
N THR A 62 -14.52 -33.27 23.90
CA THR A 62 -13.62 -33.44 25.05
C THR A 62 -12.25 -32.80 24.80
N VAL A 63 -11.71 -32.86 23.57
CA VAL A 63 -10.47 -32.18 23.20
C VAL A 63 -10.64 -30.65 23.33
N PHE A 64 -11.73 -30.08 22.81
CA PHE A 64 -12.02 -28.65 22.90
C PHE A 64 -12.16 -28.17 24.34
N ASP A 65 -12.92 -28.91 25.15
CA ASP A 65 -13.07 -28.60 26.58
C ASP A 65 -11.71 -28.58 27.29
N GLU A 66 -10.85 -29.54 26.99
CA GLU A 66 -9.53 -29.64 27.61
C GLU A 66 -8.59 -28.53 27.12
N MET A 67 -8.60 -28.20 25.82
CA MET A 67 -7.84 -27.08 25.29
C MET A 67 -8.33 -25.73 25.85
N LEU A 68 -9.64 -25.55 26.04
CA LEU A 68 -10.22 -24.35 26.67
C LEU A 68 -9.83 -24.23 28.15
N LYS A 69 -9.88 -25.34 28.91
CA LYS A 69 -9.47 -25.37 30.32
C LYS A 69 -7.99 -24.99 30.49
N ASN A 70 -7.15 -25.47 29.57
CA ASN A 70 -5.71 -25.20 29.58
C ASN A 70 -5.34 -23.84 28.97
N GLY A 71 -6.30 -23.08 28.43
CA GLY A 71 -6.05 -21.77 27.80
C GLY A 71 -5.35 -21.84 26.43
N GLU A 72 -5.35 -23.02 25.80
CA GLU A 72 -4.81 -23.25 24.45
C GLU A 72 -5.79 -22.78 23.36
N LEU A 73 -7.09 -22.82 23.67
CA LEU A 73 -8.17 -22.24 22.87
C LEU A 73 -8.79 -21.03 23.58
N LEU A 74 -9.17 -20.01 22.82
CA LEU A 74 -9.97 -18.88 23.29
C LEU A 74 -11.06 -18.54 22.28
N PRO A 75 -12.29 -18.18 22.69
CA PRO A 75 -13.30 -17.70 21.75
C PRO A 75 -12.77 -16.52 20.94
N LYS A 76 -12.99 -16.53 19.61
CA LYS A 76 -12.45 -15.51 18.68
C LYS A 76 -12.79 -14.09 19.12
N ALA A 77 -14.04 -13.85 19.50
CA ALA A 77 -14.48 -12.54 19.99
C ALA A 77 -13.68 -12.06 21.21
N ASN A 78 -13.42 -12.95 22.18
CA ASN A 78 -12.65 -12.62 23.38
C ASN A 78 -11.16 -12.46 23.07
N PHE A 79 -10.65 -13.21 22.09
CA PHE A 79 -9.25 -13.14 21.71
C PHE A 79 -8.93 -11.80 21.04
N LEU A 80 -9.79 -11.33 20.14
CA LEU A 80 -9.60 -10.11 19.36
C LEU A 80 -9.96 -8.81 20.11
N GLU A 81 -10.74 -8.87 21.17
CA GLU A 81 -11.16 -7.69 21.95
C GLU A 81 -9.96 -6.87 22.48
N SER A 82 -10.11 -5.55 22.54
CA SER A 82 -9.09 -4.64 23.07
C SER A 82 -9.04 -4.70 24.60
N ALA A 83 -7.84 -4.62 25.17
CA ALA A 83 -7.61 -4.70 26.62
C ALA A 83 -8.22 -3.52 27.42
N THR A 84 -8.62 -2.45 26.74
CA THR A 84 -9.20 -1.23 27.34
C THR A 84 -10.71 -1.31 27.60
N SER A 85 -11.40 -2.37 27.14
CA SER A 85 -12.84 -2.57 27.39
C SER A 85 -13.10 -2.91 28.86
N SER A 86 -13.64 -1.97 29.65
CA SER A 86 -13.89 -2.10 31.09
C SER A 86 -14.85 -3.24 31.50
N GLY A 87 -15.37 -4.03 30.55
CA GLY A 87 -16.23 -5.19 30.79
C GLY A 87 -15.65 -6.56 30.42
N TRP A 88 -14.42 -6.64 29.89
CA TRP A 88 -13.89 -7.88 29.29
C TRP A 88 -13.83 -9.06 30.28
N GLY A 89 -13.35 -8.82 31.51
CA GLY A 89 -13.23 -9.84 32.54
C GLY A 89 -14.58 -10.42 32.99
N MET A 90 -15.62 -9.59 33.01
CA MET A 90 -16.97 -9.99 33.40
C MET A 90 -17.64 -10.82 32.29
N LYS A 91 -17.54 -10.39 31.03
CA LYS A 91 -18.06 -11.11 29.86
C LYS A 91 -17.39 -12.47 29.68
N TRP A 92 -16.06 -12.53 29.82
CA TRP A 92 -15.30 -13.77 29.76
C TRP A 92 -15.66 -14.76 30.90
N THR A 93 -15.92 -14.24 32.10
CA THR A 93 -16.35 -15.03 33.25
C THR A 93 -17.77 -15.57 33.04
N PHE A 94 -18.70 -14.73 32.59
CA PHE A 94 -20.06 -15.14 32.25
C PHE A 94 -20.09 -16.20 31.14
N GLU A 95 -19.32 -16.04 30.08
CA GLU A 95 -19.21 -17.01 29.00
C GLU A 95 -18.63 -18.36 29.46
N ARG A 96 -17.70 -18.36 30.42
CA ARG A 96 -17.20 -19.61 31.02
C ARG A 96 -18.27 -20.32 31.82
N VAL A 97 -19.10 -19.57 32.56
CA VAL A 97 -20.25 -20.11 33.31
C VAL A 97 -21.31 -20.66 32.36
N ARG A 98 -21.66 -19.92 31.29
CA ARG A 98 -22.58 -20.37 30.24
C ARG A 98 -22.12 -21.68 29.62
N ARG A 99 -20.84 -21.80 29.24
CA ARG A 99 -20.28 -23.03 28.66
C ARG A 99 -20.31 -24.22 29.63
N ARG A 100 -20.10 -23.98 30.94
CA ARG A 100 -20.28 -25.04 31.94
C ARG A 100 -21.73 -25.54 32.04
N MET A 101 -22.72 -24.70 31.77
CA MET A 101 -24.15 -25.07 31.86
C MET A 101 -24.75 -25.62 30.56
N ILE A 102 -24.41 -25.03 29.41
CA ILE A 102 -25.08 -25.31 28.11
C ILE A 102 -24.13 -26.00 27.12
N GLY A 103 -22.84 -26.11 27.45
CA GLY A 103 -21.82 -26.65 26.55
C GLY A 103 -21.35 -25.65 25.49
N ILE A 104 -20.52 -26.13 24.57
CA ILE A 104 -19.96 -25.35 23.45
C ILE A 104 -20.89 -25.47 22.25
N SER A 105 -21.19 -24.34 21.59
CA SER A 105 -21.88 -24.38 20.29
C SER A 105 -20.93 -24.90 19.22
N GLU A 106 -21.39 -25.82 18.37
CA GLU A 106 -20.50 -26.42 17.35
C GLU A 106 -20.01 -25.41 16.31
N SER A 107 -20.78 -24.32 16.10
CA SER A 107 -20.46 -23.22 15.19
C SER A 107 -19.67 -22.09 15.83
N GLU A 108 -19.42 -22.12 17.15
CA GLU A 108 -18.63 -21.09 17.83
C GLU A 108 -17.18 -21.14 17.34
N GLU A 109 -16.62 -19.98 17.00
CA GLU A 109 -15.25 -19.84 16.50
C GLU A 109 -14.27 -19.62 17.65
N PHE A 110 -13.17 -20.36 17.62
CA PHE A 110 -12.10 -20.32 18.61
C PHE A 110 -10.75 -20.09 17.92
N VAL A 111 -9.87 -19.39 18.61
CA VAL A 111 -8.48 -19.18 18.20
C VAL A 111 -7.58 -20.19 18.90
N VAL A 112 -6.83 -20.97 18.13
CA VAL A 112 -5.72 -21.81 18.63
C VAL A 112 -4.52 -20.91 18.89
N LYS A 113 -4.22 -20.66 20.17
CA LYS A 113 -3.22 -19.67 20.60
C LYS A 113 -1.83 -19.94 20.02
N ALA A 114 -1.38 -21.20 20.04
CA ALA A 114 -0.07 -21.59 19.53
C ALA A 114 0.07 -21.31 18.01
N VAL A 115 -1.00 -21.52 17.24
CA VAL A 115 -1.01 -21.23 15.80
C VAL A 115 -1.00 -19.72 15.55
N ALA A 116 -1.78 -18.95 16.33
CA ALA A 116 -1.76 -17.51 16.25
C ALA A 116 -0.35 -16.94 16.53
N GLU A 117 0.34 -17.46 17.55
CA GLU A 117 1.74 -17.10 17.87
C GLU A 117 2.72 -17.50 16.77
N GLN A 118 2.55 -18.67 16.15
CA GLN A 118 3.39 -19.09 15.04
C GLN A 118 3.19 -18.21 13.80
N HIS A 119 1.93 -17.87 13.46
CA HIS A 119 1.62 -16.93 12.40
C HIS A 119 2.13 -15.52 12.71
N SER A 120 2.07 -15.06 13.97
CA SER A 120 2.69 -13.79 14.38
C SER A 120 4.17 -13.74 14.02
N GLN A 121 4.91 -14.82 14.29
CA GLN A 121 6.33 -14.90 13.96
C GLN A 121 6.56 -14.94 12.45
N MET A 122 5.68 -15.60 11.68
CA MET A 122 5.76 -15.58 10.21
C MET A 122 5.58 -14.16 9.67
N ILE A 123 4.54 -13.45 10.10
CA ILE A 123 4.29 -12.06 9.72
C ILE A 123 5.48 -11.18 10.09
N GLN A 124 6.01 -11.31 11.31
CA GLN A 124 7.16 -10.51 11.75
C GLN A 124 8.39 -10.76 10.89
N ARG A 125 8.68 -12.02 10.52
CA ARG A 125 9.78 -12.36 9.61
C ARG A 125 9.56 -11.78 8.21
N THR A 126 8.35 -11.85 7.68
CA THR A 126 8.03 -11.26 6.37
C THR A 126 8.28 -9.75 6.37
N ILE A 127 7.83 -9.04 7.42
CA ILE A 127 8.05 -7.60 7.57
C ILE A 127 9.53 -7.25 7.72
N GLU A 128 10.31 -8.11 8.38
CA GLU A 128 11.75 -7.95 8.50
C GLU A 128 12.45 -8.12 7.15
N CYS A 129 12.12 -9.19 6.41
CA CYS A 129 12.67 -9.46 5.08
C CYS A 129 12.37 -8.34 4.07
N ASP A 130 11.18 -7.74 4.15
CA ASP A 130 10.76 -6.64 3.28
C ASP A 130 11.33 -5.28 3.73
N GLY A 131 12.07 -5.22 4.84
CA GLY A 131 12.63 -3.97 5.38
C GLY A 131 11.56 -2.97 5.81
N LEU A 132 10.44 -3.48 6.34
CA LEU A 132 9.26 -2.71 6.77
C LEU A 132 9.18 -2.51 8.29
N MET A 133 10.21 -2.91 9.04
CA MET A 133 10.32 -2.63 10.47
C MET A 133 10.41 -1.12 10.72
N ASP A 134 9.71 -0.65 11.75
CA ASP A 134 9.58 0.77 12.13
C ASP A 134 8.92 1.68 11.08
N LYS A 135 8.41 1.10 9.98
CA LYS A 135 7.65 1.84 8.96
C LYS A 135 6.16 1.75 9.22
N LEU A 136 5.45 2.82 8.89
CA LEU A 136 4.00 2.88 8.97
C LEU A 136 3.40 2.35 7.66
N ILE A 137 2.69 1.24 7.71
CA ILE A 137 2.11 0.59 6.53
C ILE A 137 0.59 0.44 6.66
N ASN A 138 -0.10 0.47 5.53
CA ASN A 138 -1.54 0.21 5.49
C ASN A 138 -1.84 -1.28 5.75
N TYR A 139 -2.94 -1.58 6.46
CA TYR A 139 -3.40 -2.97 6.67
C TYR A 139 -3.56 -3.72 5.34
N THR A 140 -4.09 -3.07 4.30
CA THR A 140 -4.30 -3.71 2.99
C THR A 140 -2.98 -4.08 2.31
N THR A 141 -1.94 -3.25 2.45
CA THR A 141 -0.59 -3.55 1.96
C THR A 141 0.02 -4.71 2.74
N LEU A 142 -0.08 -4.67 4.08
CA LEU A 142 0.34 -5.79 4.93
C LEU A 142 -0.34 -7.10 4.51
N ALA A 143 -1.66 -7.05 4.29
CA ALA A 143 -2.44 -8.23 3.93
C ALA A 143 -1.95 -8.86 2.62
N LYS A 144 -1.70 -8.04 1.58
CA LYS A 144 -1.14 -8.50 0.31
C LYS A 144 0.21 -9.18 0.51
N ILE A 145 1.14 -8.50 1.18
CA ILE A 145 2.49 -9.01 1.45
C ILE A 145 2.45 -10.36 2.19
N VAL A 146 1.62 -10.47 3.22
CA VAL A 146 1.49 -11.69 4.03
C VAL A 146 0.89 -12.84 3.20
N ILE A 147 -0.14 -12.58 2.40
CA ILE A 147 -0.79 -13.59 1.54
C ILE A 147 0.15 -14.06 0.43
N GLU A 148 0.96 -13.16 -0.13
CA GLU A 148 1.93 -13.48 -1.19
C GLU A 148 3.16 -14.23 -0.66
N SER A 149 3.55 -13.97 0.60
CA SER A 149 4.80 -14.49 1.17
C SER A 149 4.62 -15.69 2.12
N THR A 150 3.39 -16.00 2.52
CA THR A 150 3.09 -17.04 3.50
C THR A 150 1.88 -17.87 3.09
N ASN A 151 1.59 -18.93 3.85
CA ASN A 151 0.35 -19.69 3.68
C ASN A 151 -0.83 -19.10 4.50
N ILE A 152 -0.66 -17.94 5.13
CA ILE A 152 -1.69 -17.29 5.93
C ILE A 152 -2.73 -16.67 5.00
N ILE A 153 -4.00 -17.04 5.19
CA ILE A 153 -5.13 -16.43 4.46
C ILE A 153 -5.54 -15.12 5.15
N GLU A 154 -6.30 -14.28 4.46
CA GLU A 154 -6.76 -12.98 4.97
C GLU A 154 -7.39 -13.05 6.37
N GLU A 155 -8.28 -14.02 6.59
CA GLU A 155 -8.94 -14.28 7.89
C GLU A 155 -7.97 -14.70 9.00
N GLY A 156 -6.79 -15.22 8.64
CA GLY A 156 -5.74 -15.64 9.55
C GLY A 156 -4.86 -14.47 10.05
N ILE A 157 -4.87 -13.32 9.36
CA ILE A 157 -3.99 -12.19 9.64
C ILE A 157 -4.38 -11.51 10.95
N ARG A 158 -5.66 -11.14 11.12
CA ARG A 158 -6.14 -10.45 12.33
C ARG A 158 -5.82 -11.20 13.63
N PRO A 159 -6.13 -12.51 13.76
CA PRO A 159 -5.69 -13.30 14.91
C PRO A 159 -4.18 -13.32 15.10
N ALA A 160 -3.40 -13.37 14.01
CA ALA A 160 -1.94 -13.40 14.08
C ALA A 160 -1.32 -12.06 14.50
N LEU A 161 -2.00 -10.92 14.31
CA LEU A 161 -1.52 -9.62 14.80
C LEU A 161 -1.73 -9.44 16.31
N LYS A 162 -2.71 -10.13 16.89
CA LYS A 162 -3.10 -9.92 18.29
C LYS A 162 -2.01 -10.27 19.32
N PRO A 163 -1.26 -11.38 19.19
CA PRO A 163 -0.13 -11.65 20.08
C PRO A 163 0.95 -10.56 20.01
N LEU A 164 1.22 -10.03 18.82
CA LEU A 164 2.18 -8.94 18.63
C LEU A 164 1.71 -7.65 19.30
N GLU A 165 0.42 -7.31 19.17
CA GLU A 165 -0.17 -6.15 19.86
C GLU A 165 -0.05 -6.28 21.38
N LYS A 166 -0.40 -7.45 21.94
CA LYS A 166 -0.29 -7.73 23.38
C LYS A 166 1.16 -7.67 23.89
N ALA A 167 2.10 -8.09 23.07
CA ALA A 167 3.53 -8.03 23.35
C ALA A 167 4.15 -6.65 23.05
N ARG A 168 3.35 -5.64 22.69
CA ARG A 168 3.81 -4.30 22.28
C ARG A 168 4.85 -4.35 21.15
N ARG A 169 4.70 -5.32 20.26
CA ARG A 169 5.53 -5.51 19.06
C ARG A 169 4.96 -4.82 17.83
N LEU A 170 3.70 -4.37 17.91
CA LEU A 170 3.08 -3.54 16.88
C LEU A 170 2.11 -2.55 17.49
N ALA A 171 1.90 -1.44 16.79
CA ALA A 171 0.89 -0.43 17.06
C ALA A 171 -0.06 -0.36 15.86
N MET A 172 -1.36 -0.25 16.12
CA MET A 172 -2.38 -0.05 15.09
C MET A 172 -3.10 1.26 15.36
N GLU A 173 -3.30 2.05 14.31
CA GLU A 173 -4.02 3.32 14.40
C GLU A 173 -4.95 3.49 13.19
N ASN A 174 -6.02 4.26 13.36
CA ASN A 174 -6.93 4.63 12.29
C ASN A 174 -6.65 6.07 11.87
N ILE A 175 -6.25 6.27 10.61
CA ILE A 175 -6.04 7.59 10.01
C ILE A 175 -7.21 7.93 9.10
N VAL A 176 -7.81 9.10 9.28
CA VAL A 176 -8.92 9.57 8.45
C VAL A 176 -8.36 10.41 7.30
N ARG A 177 -8.55 9.94 6.06
CA ARG A 177 -8.15 10.63 4.84
C ARG A 177 -9.31 10.66 3.85
N ARG A 178 -9.66 11.84 3.33
CA ARG A 178 -10.77 12.04 2.37
C ARG A 178 -12.09 11.39 2.82
N ASN A 179 -12.47 11.56 4.10
CA ASN A 179 -13.64 10.94 4.73
C ASN A 179 -13.65 9.40 4.75
N ARG A 180 -12.49 8.76 4.57
CA ARG A 180 -12.32 7.31 4.71
C ARG A 180 -11.31 7.01 5.81
N THR A 181 -11.63 6.04 6.65
CA THR A 181 -10.74 5.55 7.68
C THR A 181 -9.82 4.49 7.08
N HIS A 182 -8.51 4.69 7.25
CA HIS A 182 -7.48 3.75 6.83
C HIS A 182 -6.77 3.25 8.08
N GLU A 183 -6.75 1.94 8.26
CA GLU A 183 -6.00 1.35 9.35
C GLU A 183 -4.53 1.20 8.95
N VAL A 184 -3.67 1.74 9.79
CA VAL A 184 -2.22 1.67 9.65
C VAL A 184 -1.60 0.88 10.79
N ILE A 185 -0.47 0.28 10.51
CA ILE A 185 0.23 -0.63 11.39
C ILE A 185 1.71 -0.28 11.36
N LYS A 186 2.32 -0.21 12.54
CA LYS A 186 3.75 -0.02 12.72
C LYS A 186 4.31 -1.19 13.52
N PHE A 187 5.35 -1.85 13.00
CA PHE A 187 6.03 -2.95 13.68
C PHE A 187 7.30 -2.45 14.38
N ALA A 188 7.55 -2.92 15.60
CA ALA A 188 8.75 -2.57 16.34
C ALA A 188 10.00 -3.33 15.85
N GLN A 189 11.13 -2.63 15.84
CA GLN A 189 12.46 -3.21 15.65
C GLN A 189 12.74 -4.37 16.63
N PRO A 190 13.63 -5.31 16.28
CA PRO A 190 14.06 -6.37 17.19
C PRO A 190 14.46 -5.80 18.56
N ASN A 191 14.02 -6.44 19.65
CA ASN A 191 14.32 -6.06 21.03
C ASN A 191 13.85 -4.67 21.52
N VAL A 192 13.00 -3.95 20.77
CA VAL A 192 12.42 -2.66 21.20
C VAL A 192 10.90 -2.80 21.32
N GLU A 193 10.28 -2.11 22.28
CA GLU A 193 8.82 -1.94 22.31
C GLU A 193 8.38 -0.93 21.24
N VAL A 194 7.20 -1.15 20.67
CA VAL A 194 6.65 -0.23 19.68
C VAL A 194 6.33 1.13 20.31
N HIS A 195 6.76 2.21 19.68
CA HIS A 195 6.33 3.56 20.02
C HIS A 195 4.99 3.87 19.36
N SER A 196 4.21 4.78 19.96
CA SER A 196 3.03 5.33 19.30
C SER A 196 3.41 5.99 17.99
N VAL A 197 2.52 5.96 17.00
CA VAL A 197 2.73 6.63 15.71
C VAL A 197 2.90 8.13 15.94
N SER A 198 4.03 8.67 15.49
CA SER A 198 4.35 10.09 15.65
C SER A 198 3.58 10.95 14.66
N TYR A 199 3.50 12.26 14.92
CA TYR A 199 2.91 13.21 13.96
C TYR A 199 3.67 13.21 12.63
N ILE A 200 5.01 13.20 12.69
CA ILE A 200 5.87 13.21 11.50
C ILE A 200 5.66 11.94 10.67
N GLU A 201 5.57 10.77 11.31
CA GLU A 201 5.29 9.50 10.63
C GLU A 201 3.93 9.52 9.93
N ARG A 202 2.91 10.10 10.58
CA ARG A 202 1.59 10.28 9.96
C ARG A 202 1.67 11.17 8.73
N CYS A 203 2.40 12.29 8.81
CA CYS A 203 2.60 13.19 7.69
C CYS A 203 3.34 12.52 6.52
N ILE A 204 4.44 11.82 6.80
CA ILE A 204 5.19 11.06 5.78
C ILE A 204 4.26 10.05 5.10
N TYR A 205 3.53 9.26 5.87
CA TYR A 205 2.57 8.29 5.32
C TYR A 205 1.51 8.96 4.45
N GLU A 206 0.92 10.08 4.87
CA GLU A 206 -0.09 10.80 4.06
C GLU A 206 0.48 11.35 2.75
N LEU A 207 1.74 11.79 2.75
CA LEU A 207 2.45 12.21 1.55
C LEU A 207 2.72 11.00 0.63
N GLU A 208 3.23 9.89 1.14
CA GLU A 208 3.42 8.64 0.39
C GLU A 208 2.09 8.13 -0.22
N GLN A 209 0.97 8.19 0.51
CA GLN A 209 -0.34 7.83 -0.03
C GLN A 209 -0.79 8.80 -1.14
N SER A 210 -0.42 10.07 -1.05
CA SER A 210 -0.71 11.06 -2.10
C SER A 210 0.15 10.84 -3.34
N GLU A 211 1.39 10.36 -3.17
CA GLU A 211 2.27 9.94 -4.24
C GLU A 211 1.66 8.77 -5.02
N LEU A 212 1.25 7.72 -4.32
CA LEU A 212 0.60 6.55 -4.92
C LEU A 212 -0.68 6.91 -5.68
N ASP A 213 -1.50 7.80 -5.11
CA ASP A 213 -2.70 8.30 -5.79
C ASP A 213 -2.34 9.05 -7.08
N LEU A 214 -1.32 9.92 -7.06
CA LEU A 214 -0.90 10.68 -8.23
C LEU A 214 -0.40 9.74 -9.32
N ILE A 215 0.44 8.76 -8.99
CA ILE A 215 0.94 7.74 -9.92
C ILE A 215 -0.22 6.97 -10.55
N GLN A 216 -1.19 6.52 -9.75
CA GLN A 216 -2.37 5.81 -10.28
C GLN A 216 -3.20 6.72 -11.21
N ASN A 217 -3.41 7.98 -10.83
CA ASN A 217 -4.16 8.94 -11.65
C ASN A 217 -3.45 9.27 -12.96
N ILE A 218 -2.12 9.39 -12.95
CA ILE A 218 -1.32 9.58 -14.17
C ILE A 218 -1.54 8.38 -15.09
N SER A 219 -1.34 7.15 -14.60
CA SER A 219 -1.51 5.93 -15.39
C SER A 219 -2.92 5.80 -16.00
N LEU A 220 -3.98 6.09 -15.24
CA LEU A 220 -5.35 6.07 -15.75
C LEU A 220 -5.61 7.16 -16.80
N THR A 221 -5.02 8.34 -16.62
CA THR A 221 -5.17 9.44 -17.58
C THR A 221 -4.43 9.11 -18.89
N GLU A 222 -3.23 8.52 -18.80
CA GLU A 222 -2.46 8.05 -19.96
C GLU A 222 -3.19 6.96 -20.75
N GLN A 223 -3.80 5.98 -20.07
CA GLN A 223 -4.65 4.98 -20.72
C GLN A 223 -5.84 5.64 -21.45
N THR A 224 -6.42 6.69 -20.86
CA THR A 224 -7.51 7.45 -21.50
C THR A 224 -7.02 8.19 -22.74
N ILE A 225 -5.82 8.79 -22.70
CA ILE A 225 -5.17 9.42 -23.84
C ILE A 225 -4.96 8.42 -24.97
N ALA A 226 -4.45 7.22 -24.66
CA ALA A 226 -4.22 6.16 -25.63
C ALA A 226 -5.53 5.75 -26.35
N ASN A 227 -6.64 5.61 -25.61
CA ASN A 227 -7.96 5.33 -26.18
C ASN A 227 -8.47 6.49 -27.06
N ILE A 228 -8.28 7.75 -26.64
CA ILE A 228 -8.66 8.92 -27.46
C ILE A 228 -7.86 8.95 -28.76
N MET A 229 -6.58 8.58 -28.74
CA MET A 229 -5.75 8.47 -29.94
C MET A 229 -6.27 7.43 -30.93
N GLU A 230 -6.77 6.29 -30.45
CA GLU A 230 -7.42 5.29 -31.30
C GLU A 230 -8.70 5.85 -31.94
N GLN A 231 -9.55 6.53 -31.16
CA GLN A 231 -10.76 7.17 -31.67
C GLN A 231 -10.45 8.26 -32.71
N ILE A 232 -9.40 9.06 -32.51
CA ILE A 232 -8.95 10.06 -33.49
C ILE A 232 -8.58 9.39 -34.81
N ARG A 233 -7.82 8.29 -34.78
CA ARG A 233 -7.44 7.54 -35.99
C ARG A 233 -8.68 7.06 -36.76
N THR A 234 -9.66 6.51 -36.07
CA THR A 234 -10.93 6.08 -36.66
C THR A 234 -11.70 7.25 -37.27
N ARG A 235 -11.85 8.37 -36.54
CA ARG A 235 -12.55 9.56 -37.06
C ARG A 235 -11.87 10.20 -38.27
N ILE A 236 -10.53 10.15 -38.34
CA ILE A 236 -9.77 10.59 -39.52
C ILE A 236 -9.99 9.63 -40.70
N GLN A 237 -10.02 8.31 -40.46
CA GLN A 237 -10.34 7.32 -41.51
C GLN A 237 -11.75 7.51 -42.06
N GLU A 238 -12.72 7.85 -41.22
CA GLU A 238 -14.10 8.15 -41.60
C GLU A 238 -14.30 9.53 -42.27
N GLY A 239 -13.24 10.36 -42.39
CA GLY A 239 -13.33 11.71 -42.98
C GLY A 239 -13.98 12.76 -42.06
N HIS A 240 -14.28 12.43 -40.81
CA HIS A 240 -14.95 13.31 -39.84
C HIS A 240 -13.98 14.32 -39.18
N LYS A 241 -13.42 15.25 -39.97
CA LYS A 241 -12.37 16.21 -39.55
C LYS A 241 -12.70 17.04 -38.31
N GLN A 242 -13.94 17.52 -38.17
CA GLN A 242 -14.34 18.33 -37.01
C GLN A 242 -14.42 17.52 -35.71
N SER A 243 -14.86 16.25 -35.80
CA SER A 243 -14.89 15.34 -34.65
C SER A 243 -13.47 14.98 -34.20
N ALA A 244 -12.57 14.70 -35.16
CA ALA A 244 -11.15 14.46 -34.87
C ALA A 244 -10.48 15.68 -34.21
N LYS A 245 -10.77 16.90 -34.67
CA LYS A 245 -10.26 18.15 -34.06
C LYS A 245 -10.73 18.31 -32.61
N SER A 246 -12.00 17.99 -32.31
CA SER A 246 -12.53 18.03 -30.95
C SER A 246 -11.84 17.01 -30.02
N LEU A 247 -11.62 15.79 -30.50
CA LEU A 247 -10.90 14.76 -29.75
C LEU A 247 -9.43 15.13 -29.50
N LEU A 248 -8.77 15.78 -30.46
CA LEU A 248 -7.40 16.29 -30.28
C LEU A 248 -7.31 17.38 -29.21
N LYS A 249 -8.26 18.31 -29.17
CA LYS A 249 -8.34 19.29 -28.07
C LYS A 249 -8.49 18.59 -26.72
N LYS A 250 -9.34 17.57 -26.64
CA LYS A 250 -9.51 16.78 -25.41
C LYS A 250 -8.24 16.03 -25.02
N LYS A 251 -7.53 15.43 -25.99
CA LYS A 251 -6.23 14.77 -25.78
C LYS A 251 -5.24 15.72 -25.13
N HIS A 252 -5.05 16.91 -25.72
CA HIS A 252 -4.09 17.88 -25.22
C HIS A 252 -4.41 18.39 -23.81
N ILE A 253 -5.68 18.66 -23.50
CA ILE A 253 -6.09 19.02 -22.13
C ILE A 253 -5.70 17.92 -21.12
N LEU A 254 -5.87 16.66 -21.49
CA LEU A 254 -5.48 15.54 -20.63
C LEU A 254 -3.95 15.40 -20.54
N GLU A 255 -3.20 15.65 -21.61
CA GLU A 255 -1.73 15.66 -21.60
C GLU A 255 -1.18 16.77 -20.70
N ASN A 256 -1.71 17.99 -20.79
CA ASN A 256 -1.35 19.08 -19.88
C ASN A 256 -1.70 18.73 -18.43
N SER A 257 -2.84 18.05 -18.21
CA SER A 257 -3.20 17.54 -16.89
C SER A 257 -2.22 16.48 -16.37
N VAL A 258 -1.74 15.57 -17.23
CA VAL A 258 -0.69 14.60 -16.88
C VAL A 258 0.60 15.32 -16.53
N GLN A 259 1.05 16.27 -17.36
CA GLN A 259 2.28 17.03 -17.11
C GLN A 259 2.23 17.79 -15.78
N SER A 260 1.11 18.46 -15.48
CA SER A 260 0.89 19.13 -14.20
C SER A 260 0.94 18.16 -13.01
N LYS A 261 0.37 16.96 -13.13
CA LYS A 261 0.44 15.92 -12.10
C LYS A 261 1.86 15.35 -11.95
N ILE A 262 2.61 15.17 -13.03
CA ILE A 262 4.03 14.75 -12.98
C ILE A 262 4.86 15.80 -12.25
N ASN A 263 4.66 17.09 -12.55
CA ASN A 263 5.34 18.17 -11.84
C ASN A 263 4.99 18.16 -10.33
N SER A 264 3.71 17.97 -10.01
CA SER A 264 3.24 17.85 -8.62
C SER A 264 3.85 16.64 -7.91
N LEU A 265 3.98 15.51 -8.62
CA LEU A 265 4.62 14.29 -8.12
C LEU A 265 6.11 14.52 -7.83
N GLY A 266 6.83 15.19 -8.74
CA GLY A 266 8.24 15.54 -8.52
C GLY A 266 8.44 16.46 -7.31
N ASN A 267 7.57 17.46 -7.14
CA ASN A 267 7.58 18.34 -5.97
C ASN A 267 7.35 17.56 -4.67
N LEU A 268 6.41 16.60 -4.68
CA LEU A 268 6.08 15.76 -3.53
C LEU A 268 7.24 14.83 -3.16
N GLN A 269 7.87 14.18 -4.14
CA GLN A 269 9.04 13.33 -3.94
C GLN A 269 10.23 14.12 -3.39
N GLN A 270 10.44 15.35 -3.89
CA GLN A 270 11.46 16.23 -3.36
C GLN A 270 11.18 16.62 -1.90
N LEU A 271 9.92 16.90 -1.55
CA LEU A 271 9.52 17.16 -0.17
C LEU A 271 9.77 15.96 0.75
N LEU A 272 9.41 14.75 0.30
CA LEU A 272 9.69 13.51 1.04
C LEU A 272 11.19 13.29 1.27
N SER A 273 12.02 13.46 0.23
CA SER A 273 13.49 13.36 0.35
C SER A 273 14.02 14.33 1.40
N ARG A 274 13.59 15.60 1.33
CA ARG A 274 13.98 16.63 2.29
C ARG A 274 13.56 16.29 3.72
N ILE A 275 12.34 15.78 3.93
CA ILE A 275 11.87 15.34 5.25
C ILE A 275 12.76 14.23 5.80
N HIS A 276 13.10 13.24 4.98
CA HIS A 276 13.99 12.14 5.39
C HIS A 276 15.40 12.62 5.72
N GLU A 277 15.98 13.51 4.90
CA GLU A 277 17.27 14.14 5.17
C GLU A 277 17.24 14.92 6.49
N THR A 278 16.19 15.71 6.75
CA THR A 278 16.01 16.43 8.00
C THR A 278 15.92 15.48 9.20
N GLN A 279 15.20 14.37 9.09
CA GLN A 279 15.10 13.39 10.18
C GLN A 279 16.46 12.75 10.48
N GLN A 280 17.19 12.33 9.43
CA GLN A 280 18.54 11.79 9.59
C GLN A 280 19.48 12.81 10.24
N ASN A 281 19.40 14.08 9.85
CA ASN A 281 20.19 15.14 10.46
C ASN A 281 19.88 15.28 11.97
N ILE A 282 18.60 15.26 12.37
CA ILE A 282 18.20 15.29 13.78
C ILE A 282 18.82 14.12 14.55
N ASP A 283 18.70 12.89 14.05
CA ASP A 283 19.26 11.69 14.69
C ASP A 283 20.80 11.79 14.82
N THR A 284 21.45 12.36 13.80
CA THR A 284 22.91 12.60 13.79
C THR A 284 23.30 13.62 14.86
N LEU A 285 22.53 14.71 15.01
CA LEU A 285 22.75 15.73 16.04
C LEU A 285 22.55 15.15 17.46
N GLU A 286 21.56 14.27 17.64
CA GLU A 286 21.34 13.58 18.91
C GLU A 286 22.51 12.65 19.26
N ALA A 287 23.01 11.87 18.30
CA ALA A 287 24.18 11.01 18.47
C ALA A 287 25.43 11.82 18.83
N ILE A 288 25.63 12.95 18.14
CA ILE A 288 26.68 13.93 18.41
C ILE A 288 26.59 14.43 19.87
N LYS A 289 25.40 14.86 20.30
CA LYS A 289 25.16 15.35 21.66
C LYS A 289 25.43 14.27 22.71
N LEU A 290 25.00 13.04 22.46
CA LEU A 290 25.25 11.90 23.35
C LEU A 290 26.74 11.57 23.45
N GLY A 291 27.46 11.56 22.32
CA GLY A 291 28.91 11.37 22.28
C GLY A 291 29.64 12.45 23.07
N SER A 292 29.22 13.71 22.92
CA SER A 292 29.79 14.85 23.65
C SER A 292 29.57 14.76 25.16
N ILE A 293 28.37 14.40 25.61
CA ILE A 293 28.07 14.14 27.04
C ILE A 293 28.92 12.97 27.57
N THR A 294 29.05 11.91 26.78
CA THR A 294 29.83 10.72 27.15
C THR A 294 31.31 11.05 27.28
N LEU A 295 31.88 11.81 26.33
CA LEU A 295 33.25 12.30 26.39
C LEU A 295 33.46 13.19 27.62
N LYS A 296 32.54 14.14 27.88
CA LYS A 296 32.59 14.99 29.07
C LYS A 296 32.64 14.17 30.37
N LYS A 297 31.84 13.10 30.45
CA LYS A 297 31.84 12.20 31.61
C LYS A 297 33.16 11.43 31.72
N ALA A 298 33.64 10.85 30.63
CA ALA A 298 34.91 10.11 30.60
C ALA A 298 36.12 10.99 30.96
N PHE A 299 36.18 12.23 30.48
CA PHE A 299 37.24 13.18 30.82
C PHE A 299 37.13 13.70 32.26
N GLY A 300 35.90 13.91 32.76
CA GLY A 300 35.65 14.23 34.16
C GLY A 300 36.10 13.13 35.11
N ASP A 301 35.84 11.87 34.75
CA ASP A 301 36.26 10.68 35.52
C ASP A 301 37.78 10.42 35.42
N ALA A 302 38.46 10.89 34.37
CA ALA A 302 39.90 10.73 34.13
C ALA A 302 40.77 11.93 34.60
N GLY A 303 40.18 13.01 35.12
CA GLY A 303 40.91 14.16 35.67
C GLY A 303 41.68 15.01 34.65
N LEU A 304 41.33 14.92 33.36
CA LEU A 304 42.04 15.61 32.27
C LEU A 304 41.43 16.99 31.95
N ASN A 305 42.33 17.88 31.50
CA ASN A 305 42.20 19.34 31.43
C ASN A 305 40.92 19.86 30.73
N ILE A 306 40.15 20.69 31.44
CA ILE A 306 38.83 21.24 31.08
C ILE A 306 38.85 22.08 29.78
N HIS A 307 39.96 22.76 29.48
CA HIS A 307 40.03 23.75 28.39
C HIS A 307 39.89 23.20 26.97
N THR A 308 40.40 21.99 26.69
CA THR A 308 40.29 21.38 25.34
C THR A 308 38.88 20.87 25.06
N VAL A 309 38.18 20.38 26.08
CA VAL A 309 36.79 19.90 25.94
C VAL A 309 35.84 21.08 25.68
N GLU A 310 36.09 22.22 26.33
CA GLU A 310 35.29 23.43 26.19
C GLU A 310 35.40 24.07 24.80
N ASN A 311 36.58 23.98 24.17
CA ASN A 311 36.79 24.47 22.81
C ASN A 311 36.08 23.60 21.76
N THR A 312 36.18 22.27 21.87
CA THR A 312 35.47 21.34 20.98
C THR A 312 33.95 21.44 21.14
N LEU A 313 33.47 21.76 22.35
CA LEU A 313 32.05 22.04 22.61
C LEU A 313 31.57 23.35 21.99
N MET A 314 32.43 24.37 21.89
CA MET A 314 32.11 25.64 21.23
C MET A 314 32.00 25.47 19.73
N GLU A 315 33.00 24.86 19.09
CA GLU A 315 32.99 24.57 17.65
C GLU A 315 31.77 23.71 17.24
N MET A 316 31.36 22.77 18.10
CA MET A 316 30.18 21.95 17.87
C MET A 316 28.86 22.71 18.06
N ARG A 317 28.83 23.75 18.89
CA ARG A 317 27.65 24.60 19.11
C ARG A 317 27.36 25.48 17.90
N ASP A 318 28.42 25.95 17.25
CA ASP A 318 28.32 26.77 16.04
C ASP A 318 27.76 25.95 14.87
N VAL A 319 28.22 24.70 14.71
CA VAL A 319 27.70 23.77 13.68
C VAL A 319 26.22 23.43 13.90
N LEU A 320 25.74 23.40 15.16
CA LEU A 320 24.33 23.16 15.49
C LEU A 320 23.41 24.35 15.15
N GLU A 321 23.91 25.59 15.24
CA GLU A 321 23.14 26.79 14.88
C GLU A 321 23.04 26.96 13.36
N GLU A 322 24.12 26.74 12.63
CA GLU A 322 24.15 26.88 11.16
C GLU A 322 23.19 25.90 10.45
N ASN A 323 23.06 24.68 10.99
CA ASN A 323 22.17 23.67 10.41
C ASN A 323 20.66 23.97 10.63
N ASN A 324 20.32 24.74 11.66
CA ASN A 324 18.93 25.19 11.92
C ASN A 324 18.48 26.29 10.96
N GLU A 325 19.37 27.18 10.52
CA GLU A 325 19.03 28.25 9.56
C GLU A 325 18.71 27.72 8.17
N ILE A 326 19.42 26.67 7.72
CA ILE A 326 19.20 26.02 6.42
C ILE A 326 17.78 25.44 6.33
N GLN A 327 17.25 24.88 7.42
CA GLN A 327 15.91 24.28 7.45
C GLN A 327 14.77 25.29 7.21
N ASN A 328 14.95 26.56 7.59
CA ASN A 328 13.90 27.58 7.47
C ASN A 328 13.76 28.15 6.04
N MET A 329 14.82 28.09 5.23
CA MET A 329 14.77 28.52 3.82
C MET A 329 14.02 27.53 2.90
N ILE A 330 13.70 26.32 3.40
CA ILE A 330 13.17 25.21 2.59
C ILE A 330 11.67 25.35 2.27
N ALA A 331 10.95 26.29 2.90
CA ALA A 331 9.47 26.33 2.92
C ALA A 331 8.77 27.05 1.74
N THR A 332 9.47 27.62 0.75
CA THR A 332 8.84 28.49 -0.27
C THR A 332 9.25 28.16 -1.70
N VAL A 333 8.35 27.57 -2.51
CA VAL A 333 8.45 27.55 -3.99
C VAL A 333 7.06 27.68 -4.63
N ALA A 334 6.94 28.59 -5.60
CA ALA A 334 5.77 28.85 -6.44
C ALA A 334 6.00 28.34 -7.89
N VAL A 335 4.92 28.10 -8.64
CA VAL A 335 4.92 27.54 -10.02
C VAL A 335 4.15 28.49 -10.95
N ASP A 336 4.66 28.68 -12.17
CA ASP A 336 4.11 29.57 -13.21
C ASP A 336 3.62 28.79 -14.44
N ASP A 337 2.67 29.38 -15.17
CA ASP A 337 1.76 28.80 -16.17
C ASP A 337 2.13 29.24 -17.60
N SER A 338 2.08 28.32 -18.57
CA SER A 338 2.03 28.61 -20.01
C SER A 338 1.57 27.35 -20.76
N ASP A 339 0.76 27.49 -21.82
CA ASP A 339 0.86 26.75 -23.11
C ASP A 339 -0.51 26.70 -23.85
N ASP A 340 -0.74 27.60 -24.80
CA ASP A 340 -1.92 27.58 -25.70
C ASP A 340 -1.54 27.69 -27.20
N LEU A 341 -0.25 27.89 -27.53
CA LEU A 341 0.27 28.04 -28.90
C LEU A 341 0.71 26.72 -29.56
N ASP A 342 1.00 25.68 -28.78
CA ASP A 342 1.60 24.42 -29.29
C ASP A 342 0.59 23.50 -30.00
N LEU A 343 -0.71 23.76 -29.81
CA LEU A 343 -1.82 22.93 -30.25
C LEU A 343 -2.05 22.87 -31.77
N GLU A 344 -1.85 23.97 -32.48
CA GLU A 344 -2.14 24.04 -33.92
C GLU A 344 -1.05 23.38 -34.78
N GLN A 345 0.17 23.33 -34.26
CA GLN A 345 1.34 22.75 -34.93
C GLN A 345 1.35 21.21 -34.88
N GLU A 346 0.86 20.62 -33.78
CA GLU A 346 0.75 19.16 -33.63
C GLU A 346 -0.26 18.55 -34.62
N LEU A 347 -1.42 19.21 -34.81
CA LEU A 347 -2.48 18.75 -35.73
C LEU A 347 -2.00 18.68 -37.19
N GLY A 348 -1.22 19.65 -37.65
CA GLY A 348 -0.67 19.67 -39.01
C GLY A 348 0.33 18.53 -39.26
N SER A 349 1.08 18.16 -38.23
CA SER A 349 2.09 17.10 -38.30
C SER A 349 1.47 15.70 -38.46
N LEU A 350 0.36 15.42 -37.74
CA LEU A 350 -0.34 14.12 -37.81
C LEU A 350 -1.02 13.87 -39.17
N ILE A 351 -1.56 14.91 -39.80
CA ILE A 351 -2.18 14.80 -41.13
C ILE A 351 -1.11 14.52 -42.20
N ASN A 352 0.04 15.20 -42.12
CA ASN A 352 1.15 15.02 -43.06
C ASN A 352 1.83 13.65 -42.95
N MET A 353 1.89 13.06 -41.75
CA MET A 353 2.46 11.72 -41.55
C MET A 353 1.63 10.65 -42.26
N LYS A 354 0.29 10.76 -42.26
CA LYS A 354 -0.60 9.83 -42.96
C LYS A 354 -0.59 9.99 -44.49
N ILE A 355 -0.40 11.21 -45.00
CA ILE A 355 -0.26 11.44 -46.45
C ILE A 355 1.03 10.81 -46.97
N LYS A 356 2.12 10.87 -46.20
CA LYS A 356 3.38 10.19 -46.54
C LYS A 356 3.29 8.66 -46.47
N GLU A 357 2.54 8.11 -45.51
CA GLU A 357 2.32 6.66 -45.39
C GLU A 357 1.44 6.10 -46.50
N ASN A 358 0.42 6.85 -46.94
CA ASN A 358 -0.43 6.45 -48.07
C ASN A 358 0.30 6.54 -49.44
N ASN A 359 1.26 7.46 -49.59
CA ASN A 359 2.06 7.63 -50.82
C ASN A 359 3.27 6.67 -50.91
N LEU A 360 3.46 5.76 -49.96
CA LEU A 360 4.54 4.77 -49.97
C LEU A 360 4.10 3.37 -50.44
N TYR A 361 2.82 3.18 -50.79
CA TYR A 361 2.28 1.89 -51.27
C TYR A 361 1.78 1.89 -52.73
N GLU A 362 1.95 2.99 -53.47
CA GLU A 362 1.70 3.00 -54.92
C GLU A 362 2.99 3.37 -55.68
N GLU A 363 3.80 2.36 -55.99
CA GLU A 363 4.36 2.12 -57.34
C GLU A 363 5.46 1.05 -57.33
N LYS A 364 5.18 -0.08 -57.99
CA LYS A 364 6.08 -0.80 -58.91
C LYS A 364 5.30 -1.90 -59.65
N ASP A 365 4.85 -1.62 -60.87
CA ASP A 365 5.49 -2.17 -62.09
C ASP A 365 4.95 -1.49 -63.37
N PRO A 366 5.76 -1.32 -64.43
CA PRO A 366 5.43 -0.50 -65.59
C PRO A 366 4.91 -1.31 -66.78
N GLN A 367 3.80 -0.86 -67.39
CA GLN A 367 3.51 -0.84 -68.84
C GLN A 367 2.00 -0.62 -69.07
N ASP A 368 1.57 0.59 -69.43
CA ASP A 368 1.24 0.94 -70.82
C ASP A 368 0.76 2.39 -70.92
N LEU A 369 1.17 3.07 -71.99
CA LEU A 369 0.82 4.46 -72.28
C LEU A 369 -0.65 4.56 -72.71
N THR A 370 -1.42 5.48 -72.13
CA THR A 370 -2.15 6.58 -72.80
C THR A 370 -3.33 7.07 -71.95
N LEU A 371 -3.24 8.30 -71.43
CA LEU A 371 -4.31 9.35 -71.38
C LEU A 371 -3.96 10.42 -70.33
N ALA A 372 -3.31 11.48 -70.85
CA ALA A 372 -3.52 12.89 -70.54
C ALA A 372 -3.96 13.36 -69.13
N ASN A 373 -3.03 14.05 -68.47
CA ASN A 373 -3.16 15.42 -67.94
C ASN A 373 -4.49 15.81 -67.27
N GLN A 374 -4.58 15.67 -65.94
CA GLN A 374 -5.54 16.48 -65.15
C GLN A 374 -5.20 16.68 -63.65
N THR A 375 -4.03 16.27 -63.16
CA THR A 375 -3.71 16.32 -61.71
C THR A 375 -2.81 17.49 -61.27
N ASN A 376 -2.11 18.16 -62.19
CA ASN A 376 -1.27 19.32 -61.82
C ASN A 376 -2.05 20.64 -61.65
N ASP A 377 -3.37 20.64 -61.88
CA ASP A 377 -4.21 21.84 -61.77
C ASP A 377 -4.95 21.93 -60.43
N LEU A 378 -5.20 20.79 -59.76
CA LEU A 378 -5.96 20.75 -58.50
C LEU A 378 -5.12 21.19 -57.30
N ASP A 379 -3.86 20.78 -57.23
CA ASP A 379 -2.95 21.19 -56.15
C ASP A 379 -2.57 22.67 -56.24
N ALA A 380 -2.43 23.19 -57.46
CA ALA A 380 -2.25 24.62 -57.71
C ALA A 380 -3.51 25.43 -57.38
N GLU A 381 -4.71 24.93 -57.70
CA GLU A 381 -5.99 25.56 -57.36
C GLU A 381 -6.27 25.54 -55.85
N ILE A 382 -5.87 24.48 -55.13
CA ILE A 382 -6.01 24.40 -53.66
C ILE A 382 -5.04 25.37 -52.96
N LEU A 383 -3.79 25.46 -53.42
CA LEU A 383 -2.83 26.42 -52.89
C LEU A 383 -3.27 27.87 -53.15
N LYS A 384 -3.81 28.15 -54.34
CA LYS A 384 -4.37 29.46 -54.69
C LYS A 384 -5.58 29.84 -53.84
N ARG A 385 -6.51 28.91 -53.59
CA ARG A 385 -7.65 29.15 -52.69
C ARG A 385 -7.25 29.31 -51.22
N LEU A 386 -6.16 28.69 -50.78
CA LEU A 386 -5.60 28.89 -49.45
C LEU A 386 -4.91 30.26 -49.30
N GLU A 387 -4.34 30.78 -50.38
CA GLU A 387 -3.71 32.11 -50.41
C GLU A 387 -4.76 33.23 -50.47
N ASP A 388 -5.84 33.06 -51.25
CA ASP A 388 -6.99 33.98 -51.28
C ASP A 388 -7.70 34.08 -49.91
N LEU A 389 -7.80 32.97 -49.17
CA LEU A 389 -8.35 32.95 -47.80
C LEU A 389 -7.43 33.59 -46.74
N LYS A 390 -6.14 33.75 -47.05
CA LYS A 390 -5.16 34.40 -46.16
C LYS A 390 -5.23 35.93 -46.27
N VAL A 391 -5.70 36.44 -47.42
CA VAL A 391 -5.82 37.89 -47.69
C VAL A 391 -7.12 38.47 -47.13
N ASP A 392 -8.22 37.70 -47.11
CA ASP A 392 -9.54 38.16 -46.63
C ASP A 392 -9.65 38.39 -45.12
N ASN A 393 -8.64 38.03 -44.32
CA ASN A 393 -8.63 38.27 -42.88
C ASN A 393 -7.91 39.57 -42.46
N SER A 394 -7.55 40.44 -43.42
CA SER A 394 -6.93 41.74 -43.17
C SER A 394 -7.90 42.94 -43.27
N GLY A 395 -9.18 42.69 -43.53
CA GLY A 395 -10.20 43.71 -43.81
C GLY A 395 -11.38 43.73 -42.85
N LEU A 396 -11.15 43.83 -41.53
CA LEU A 396 -12.19 44.22 -40.57
C LEU A 396 -11.64 45.31 -39.65
N GLN A 397 -11.56 46.53 -40.21
CA GLN A 397 -11.51 47.75 -39.42
C GLN A 397 -12.78 47.84 -38.57
N SER A 398 -12.58 48.01 -37.27
CA SER A 398 -13.59 48.44 -36.31
C SER A 398 -14.14 49.83 -36.68
N PRO A 399 -15.43 50.09 -36.45
CA PRO A 399 -15.87 51.42 -36.03
C PRO A 399 -16.41 51.36 -34.60
N ILE A 400 -15.62 51.93 -33.70
CA ILE A 400 -15.98 53.03 -32.80
C ILE A 400 -17.26 52.85 -31.95
N THR A 401 -16.99 52.71 -30.65
CA THR A 401 -17.66 53.29 -29.48
C THR A 401 -18.76 54.34 -29.73
N SER A 402 -19.91 54.14 -29.09
CA SER A 402 -20.52 55.16 -28.23
C SER A 402 -20.94 54.52 -26.92
#